data_AF-M4S766-F1
#
_entry.id   AF-M4S766-F1
#
_cell.length_a   1.000
_cell.length_b   1.000
_cell.length_c   1.000
_cell.angle_alpha   90.00
_cell.angle_beta   90.00
_cell.angle_gamma   90.00
#
_symmetry.space_group_name_H-M   'P 1'
#
loop_
_entity.id
_entity.type
_entity.pdbx_description
1 polymer ?
#
loop_
_entity_poly.entity_id
_entity_poly.type
_entity_poly.pdbx_seq_one_letter_code
_entity_poly.pdbx_strand_id
1 'polypeptide(L)'
;MDKINIDIDTAIVCGQIFSELYSNCIKHAFPDERSGNIKVTMRRADKGRMELKVVDDGIGLPEDFNLHKSATLGMKLIGALTTQLNGEISIDGCCGTSVWITFEGKQ
;
A
#
# COMPACT_ATOMS: atom_id res chain seq x y z
N MET A 1 19.21 6.35 -6.71
CA MET A 1 18.17 5.37 -6.38
C MET A 1 18.86 4.08 -6.00
N ASP A 2 18.58 3.54 -4.83
CA ASP A 2 19.14 2.25 -4.42
C ASP A 2 18.56 1.14 -5.29
N LYS A 3 19.41 0.19 -5.68
CA LYS A 3 18.97 -0.97 -6.45
C LYS A 3 18.22 -1.91 -5.52
N ILE A 4 16.97 -2.18 -5.88
CA ILE A 4 16.12 -3.16 -5.22
C ILE A 4 16.11 -4.41 -6.09
N ASN A 5 16.59 -5.51 -5.50
CA ASN A 5 16.47 -6.84 -6.10
C ASN A 5 15.37 -7.57 -5.35
N ILE A 6 14.35 -7.99 -6.10
CA ILE A 6 13.30 -8.89 -5.66
C ILE A 6 13.14 -9.96 -6.74
N ASP A 7 12.78 -11.17 -6.35
CA ASP A 7 12.42 -12.21 -7.29
C ASP A 7 11.13 -11.87 -8.05
N ILE A 8 10.89 -12.58 -9.15
CA ILE A 8 9.75 -12.31 -10.04
C ILE A 8 8.40 -12.55 -9.37
N ASP A 9 8.29 -13.55 -8.48
CA ASP A 9 7.03 -13.86 -7.79
C ASP A 9 6.68 -12.75 -6.81
N THR A 10 7.69 -12.28 -6.05
CA THR A 10 7.56 -11.10 -5.17
C THR A 10 7.16 -9.85 -5.96
N ALA A 11 7.75 -9.63 -7.15
CA ALA A 11 7.42 -8.49 -8.00
C ALA A 11 5.97 -8.51 -8.50
N ILE A 12 5.47 -9.69 -8.89
CA ILE A 12 4.07 -9.88 -9.32
C ILE A 12 3.12 -9.53 -8.16
N VAL A 13 3.37 -10.08 -6.97
CA VAL A 13 2.53 -9.82 -5.79
C VAL A 13 2.55 -8.33 -5.42
N CYS A 14 3.72 -7.69 -5.44
CA CYS A 14 3.84 -6.25 -5.22
C CYS A 14 3.05 -5.43 -6.25
N GLY A 15 3.06 -5.84 -7.52
CA GLY A 15 2.30 -5.19 -8.59
C GLY A 15 0.79 -5.26 -8.36
N GLN A 16 0.28 -6.40 -7.90
CA GLN A 16 -1.13 -6.57 -7.56
C GLN A 16 -1.53 -5.69 -6.37
N ILE A 17 -0.74 -5.71 -5.29
CA ILE A 17 -0.92 -4.83 -4.14
C ILE A 17 -0.93 -3.36 -4.55
N PHE A 18 0.05 -2.93 -5.35
CA PHE A 18 0.13 -1.58 -5.88
C PHE A 18 -1.13 -1.20 -6.66
N SER A 19 -1.61 -2.07 -7.56
CA SER A 19 -2.78 -1.77 -8.40
C SER A 19 -4.04 -1.52 -7.57
N GLU A 20 -4.25 -2.29 -6.51
CA GLU A 20 -5.39 -2.11 -5.61
C GLU A 20 -5.28 -0.83 -4.80
N LEU A 21 -4.10 -0.55 -4.22
CA LEU A 21 -3.86 0.69 -3.47
C LEU A 21 -3.99 1.93 -4.36
N TYR A 22 -3.43 1.88 -5.56
CA TYR A 22 -3.55 2.95 -6.54
C TYR A 22 -5.01 3.18 -6.96
N SER A 23 -5.75 2.10 -7.21
CA SER A 23 -7.18 2.19 -7.53
C SER A 23 -7.98 2.84 -6.39
N ASN A 24 -7.65 2.52 -5.13
CA ASN A 24 -8.30 3.13 -3.97
C ASN A 24 -8.03 4.64 -3.90
N CYS A 25 -6.79 5.08 -4.14
CA CYS A 25 -6.48 6.51 -4.20
C CYS A 25 -7.34 7.21 -5.26
N ILE A 26 -7.38 6.68 -6.49
CA ILE A 26 -8.15 7.30 -7.58
C ILE A 26 -9.66 7.34 -7.27
N LYS A 27 -10.21 6.29 -6.67
CA LYS A 27 -11.66 6.20 -6.38
C LYS A 27 -12.08 7.07 -5.19
N HIS A 28 -11.21 7.26 -4.20
CA HIS A 28 -11.62 7.77 -2.89
C HIS A 28 -10.86 9.02 -2.42
N ALA A 29 -9.59 9.17 -2.77
CA ALA A 29 -8.76 10.24 -2.24
C ALA A 29 -9.12 11.63 -2.84
N PHE A 30 -9.66 11.66 -4.05
CA PHE A 30 -9.85 12.87 -4.84
C PHE A 30 -11.28 13.01 -5.39
N PRO A 31 -12.29 13.27 -4.52
CA PRO A 31 -13.65 13.51 -4.98
C PRO A 31 -13.77 14.83 -5.77
N ASP A 32 -14.88 14.99 -6.50
CA ASP A 32 -15.24 16.21 -7.23
C ASP A 32 -14.15 16.73 -8.18
N GLU A 33 -13.47 15.80 -8.86
CA GLU A 33 -12.36 16.10 -9.80
C GLU A 33 -11.19 16.87 -9.16
N ARG A 34 -11.04 16.77 -7.82
CA ARG A 34 -9.92 17.37 -7.11
C ARG A 34 -8.60 16.85 -7.67
N SER A 35 -7.66 17.76 -7.92
CA SER A 35 -6.27 17.40 -8.21
C SER A 35 -5.50 17.07 -6.93
N GLY A 36 -4.56 16.14 -7.04
CA GLY A 36 -3.66 15.79 -5.96
C GLY A 36 -2.53 14.90 -6.45
N ASN A 37 -1.73 14.41 -5.51
CA ASN A 37 -0.53 13.65 -5.77
C ASN A 37 -0.62 12.27 -5.15
N ILE A 38 -0.20 11.27 -5.92
CA ILE A 38 0.05 9.92 -5.41
C ILE A 38 1.55 9.68 -5.49
N LYS A 39 2.15 9.36 -4.35
CA LYS A 39 3.55 8.98 -4.23
C LYS A 39 3.67 7.49 -3.98
N VAL A 40 4.37 6.81 -4.87
CA VAL A 40 4.72 5.40 -4.73
C VAL A 40 6.20 5.30 -4.40
N THR A 41 6.55 4.46 -3.44
CA THR A 41 7.94 4.23 -3.06
C THR A 41 8.14 2.76 -2.76
N MET A 42 9.21 2.19 -3.31
CA MET A 42 9.75 0.91 -2.88
C MET A 42 11.15 1.18 -2.32
N ARG A 43 11.46 0.65 -1.14
CA ARG A 43 12.77 0.83 -0.49
C ARG A 43 13.11 -0.34 0.42
N ARG A 44 14.39 -0.44 0.78
CA ARG A 44 14.81 -1.24 1.93
C ARG A 44 14.39 -0.51 3.21
N ALA A 45 13.80 -1.25 4.13
CA ALA A 45 13.46 -0.83 5.48
C ALA A 45 14.47 -1.43 6.48
N ASP A 46 14.22 -1.19 7.77
CA ASP A 46 15.09 -1.67 8.84
C ASP A 46 15.26 -3.19 8.79
N LYS A 47 16.44 -3.65 9.25
CA LYS A 47 16.81 -5.07 9.35
C LYS A 47 16.76 -5.83 8.02
N GLY A 48 16.89 -5.13 6.89
CA GLY A 48 16.93 -5.73 5.56
C GLY A 48 15.56 -6.12 5.00
N ARG A 49 14.45 -5.69 5.64
CA ARG A 49 13.10 -5.83 5.08
C ARG A 49 12.92 -4.94 3.85
N MET A 50 11.91 -5.24 3.06
CA MET A 50 11.43 -4.41 1.96
C MET A 50 10.17 -3.68 2.38
N GLU A 51 9.98 -2.46 1.89
CA GLU A 51 8.76 -1.68 2.07
C GLU A 51 8.24 -1.23 0.71
N LEU A 52 6.97 -1.55 0.43
CA LEU A 52 6.17 -0.92 -0.62
C LEU A 52 5.19 0.04 0.03
N LYS A 53 5.25 1.33 -0.33
CA LYS A 53 4.43 2.39 0.23
C LYS A 53 3.73 3.18 -0.86
N VAL A 54 2.43 3.40 -0.68
CA VAL A 54 1.59 4.26 -1.52
C VAL A 54 0.98 5.33 -0.62
N VAL A 55 1.14 6.59 -1.00
CA VAL A 55 0.65 7.76 -0.25
C VAL A 55 -0.13 8.66 -1.19
N ASP A 56 -1.30 9.12 -0.78
CA ASP A 56 -2.01 10.23 -1.39
C ASP A 56 -2.13 11.42 -0.44
N ASP A 57 -2.30 12.62 -1.02
CA ASP A 57 -2.60 13.87 -0.30
C ASP A 57 -4.09 14.26 -0.37
N GLY A 58 -4.95 13.24 -0.49
CA GLY A 58 -6.38 13.39 -0.68
C GLY A 58 -7.15 13.78 0.58
N ILE A 59 -8.42 13.36 0.63
CA ILE A 59 -9.31 13.62 1.78
C ILE A 59 -9.03 12.74 3.01
N GLY A 60 -8.16 11.74 2.86
CA GLY A 60 -7.85 10.78 3.92
C GLY A 60 -8.91 9.69 4.10
N LEU A 61 -8.86 9.03 5.24
CA LEU A 61 -9.79 7.96 5.60
C LEU A 61 -10.97 8.52 6.42
N PRO A 62 -12.17 7.95 6.29
CA PRO A 62 -13.30 8.27 7.18
C PRO A 62 -12.93 8.09 8.66
N GLU A 63 -13.51 8.90 9.55
CA GLU A 63 -13.24 8.82 11.01
C GLU A 63 -13.56 7.45 11.60
N ASP A 64 -14.51 6.72 11.02
CA ASP A 64 -14.94 5.39 11.43
C ASP A 64 -14.23 4.26 10.67
N PHE A 65 -13.21 4.58 9.87
CA PHE A 65 -12.48 3.58 9.10
C PHE A 65 -11.82 2.56 10.04
N ASN A 66 -12.23 1.31 9.87
CA ASN A 66 -11.66 0.19 10.61
C ASN A 66 -11.27 -0.90 9.63
N LEU A 67 -9.95 -1.14 9.52
CA LEU A 67 -9.40 -2.16 8.64
C LEU A 67 -10.00 -3.55 8.89
N HIS A 68 -10.34 -3.90 10.14
CA HIS A 68 -10.85 -5.22 10.51
C HIS A 68 -12.37 -5.35 10.36
N LYS A 69 -13.13 -4.25 10.41
CA LYS A 69 -14.61 -4.27 10.30
C LYS A 69 -15.13 -3.89 8.92
N SER A 70 -14.39 -3.06 8.19
CA SER A 70 -14.84 -2.41 6.95
C SER A 70 -13.97 -2.81 5.74
N ALA A 71 -13.25 -3.94 5.81
CA ALA A 71 -12.42 -4.40 4.72
C ALA A 71 -13.25 -4.69 3.46
N THR A 72 -13.15 -3.79 2.48
CA THR A 72 -13.62 -4.01 1.12
C THR A 72 -12.93 -5.24 0.53
N LEU A 73 -13.46 -5.78 -0.58
CA LEU A 73 -12.85 -6.92 -1.27
C LEU A 73 -11.36 -6.63 -1.62
N GLY A 74 -11.06 -5.40 -2.05
CA GLY A 74 -9.68 -4.97 -2.32
C GLY A 74 -8.79 -5.02 -1.09
N MET A 75 -9.27 -4.55 0.07
CA MET A 75 -8.48 -4.64 1.32
C MET A 75 -8.28 -6.08 1.79
N LYS A 76 -9.26 -6.97 1.58
CA LYS A 76 -9.10 -8.42 1.85
C LYS A 76 -8.04 -9.03 0.93
N LEU A 77 -8.04 -8.66 -0.35
CA LEU A 77 -7.04 -9.10 -1.32
C LEU A 77 -5.64 -8.62 -0.92
N ILE A 78 -5.48 -7.34 -0.58
CA ILE A 78 -4.21 -6.79 -0.10
C ILE A 78 -3.74 -7.55 1.16
N GLY A 79 -4.63 -7.85 2.10
CA GLY A 79 -4.31 -8.64 3.29
C GLY A 79 -3.82 -10.07 2.97
N ALA A 80 -4.49 -10.75 2.03
CA ALA A 80 -4.10 -12.08 1.59
C ALA A 80 -2.73 -12.07 0.88
N LEU A 81 -2.50 -11.11 -0.02
CA LEU A 81 -1.22 -10.94 -0.72
C LEU A 81 -0.09 -10.54 0.24
N THR A 82 -0.38 -9.70 1.24
CA THR A 82 0.56 -9.34 2.30
C THR A 82 0.97 -10.57 3.11
N THR A 83 0.00 -11.45 3.44
CA THR A 83 0.27 -12.72 4.11
C THR A 83 1.15 -13.62 3.24
N GLN A 84 0.93 -13.68 1.93
CA GLN A 84 1.76 -14.45 0.99
C GLN A 84 3.22 -14.00 0.99
N LEU A 85 3.48 -12.70 1.23
CA LEU A 85 4.83 -12.15 1.37
C LEU A 85 5.43 -12.35 2.77
N ASN A 86 4.72 -12.99 3.70
CA ASN A 86 5.05 -12.97 5.13
C ASN A 86 5.27 -11.52 5.65
N GLY A 87 4.40 -10.61 5.19
CA GLY A 87 4.52 -9.19 5.47
C GLY A 87 3.51 -8.69 6.50
N GLU A 88 3.63 -7.40 6.81
CA GLU A 88 2.74 -6.63 7.67
C GLU A 88 2.24 -5.41 6.91
N ILE A 89 0.94 -5.13 7.00
CA ILE A 89 0.31 -3.93 6.45
C ILE A 89 0.16 -2.88 7.55
N SER A 90 0.37 -1.63 7.20
CA SER A 90 0.14 -0.48 8.06
C SER A 90 -0.53 0.64 7.27
N ILE A 91 -1.38 1.40 7.97
CA ILE A 91 -2.23 2.44 7.39
C ILE A 91 -2.21 3.65 8.32
N ASP A 92 -2.11 4.84 7.73
CA ASP A 92 -2.27 6.12 8.41
C ASP A 92 -3.15 7.04 7.55
N GLY A 93 -4.09 7.73 8.19
CA GLY A 93 -5.07 8.62 7.56
C GLY A 93 -4.93 10.09 7.95
N CYS A 94 -3.86 10.50 8.67
CA CYS A 94 -3.80 11.82 9.30
C CYS A 94 -3.61 13.01 8.33
N CYS A 95 -3.15 12.78 7.09
CA CYS A 95 -2.77 13.82 6.12
C CYS A 95 -2.93 13.29 4.68
N GLY A 96 -4.15 12.90 4.31
CA GLY A 96 -4.40 12.02 3.17
C GLY A 96 -4.32 10.55 3.63
N THR A 97 -4.07 9.62 2.71
CA THR A 97 -3.93 8.20 3.08
C THR A 97 -2.54 7.70 2.78
N SER A 98 -1.90 7.09 3.78
CA SER A 98 -0.64 6.36 3.63
C SER A 98 -0.87 4.89 3.93
N VAL A 99 -0.58 4.02 2.95
CA VAL A 99 -0.57 2.56 3.15
C VAL A 99 0.81 2.03 2.81
N TRP A 100 1.38 1.22 3.70
CA TRP A 100 2.64 0.55 3.42
C TRP A 100 2.64 -0.89 3.90
N ILE A 101 3.36 -1.71 3.17
CA ILE A 101 3.55 -3.12 3.46
C ILE A 101 5.03 -3.38 3.63
N THR A 102 5.40 -3.97 4.76
CA THR A 102 6.76 -4.37 5.05
C THR A 102 6.86 -5.89 5.02
N PHE A 103 7.84 -6.44 4.33
CA PHE A 103 7.98 -7.89 4.14
C PHE A 103 9.45 -8.29 4.06
N GLU A 104 9.72 -9.57 4.21
CA GLU A 104 11.09 -10.08 4.06
C GLU A 104 11.47 -10.06 2.58
N GLY A 105 12.58 -9.39 2.24
CA GLY A 105 13.12 -9.45 0.90
C GLY A 105 13.70 -10.85 0.67
N LYS A 106 13.01 -11.69 -0.10
CA LYS A 106 13.59 -12.93 -0.60
C LYS A 106 14.69 -12.56 -1.60
N GLN A 107 15.91 -13.03 -1.32
CA GLN A 107 17.06 -12.90 -2.22
C GLN A 107 17.03 -13.98 -3.29
#